data_AF-A0A5N6ZE18-F1
#
_entry.id   AF-A0A5N6ZE18-F1
#
_cell.length_a   1.000
_cell.length_b   1.000
_cell.length_c   1.000
_cell.angle_alpha   90.00
_cell.angle_beta   90.00
_cell.angle_gamma   90.00
#
_symmetry.space_group_name_H-M   'P 1'
#
loop_
_entity.id
_entity.type
_entity.pdbx_description
1 polymer ?
#
loop_
_entity_poly.entity_id
_entity_poly.type
_entity_poly.pdbx_seq_one_letter_code
_entity_poly.pdbx_strand_id
1 'polypeptide(L)'
;MEHFQTSDNAVEVSDDLFFRYCEITPNTDASNRNIWLSPSDYRQYQMSSSFAALLEDYSLALTPRSTFNTFARPRVDAVLHHTLALTKISTEKNANMYSYPPFNLENIPDILTQVSWAYDQHILLPDTIVRKGNIMECMADYILWYGEKSDLETMLIVMRAERPIDKYQYLSSLAAMSLIQHNRKKSDFNQETFGIITDGFEWVFIHLNNKKECSSISLNWTKDQPEAIIAQLAKILNTAITPRLLSGFKSSWIPPFLNRVEASRVSAVHDTDSDGEYHSDYNTSWESDEEEEENNPPGFRIIKMEWLSKLEDKVNRLTKRFKGAELEEEIDKAFQLVRTASAEDNKSSSQIRQAREPKLPSLAVSNIPAQDVTKAFGLKFDKNPGDLWVLQHHERRPLTDYLRSILADYELALGDSNQNEAFIRARVDAVLLSTLAQKKRQEFGQHGQGKGKGKRTSGTSVESFKSLHWQFERPMTLKLKYDNKLYQINGITDYSLWYGDPRTPESNLVVVETRKRGVDGSYQCFSYLGMLRQIRKRRGKMDTSLYGIATDSWIWTFIRVDTRGKISTHTLSWLEGKGPDIISHLHKIMDHAAILSAAPSQTPSRQPTEY
;
A
#
# COMPACT_ATOMS: atom_id res chain seq x y z
N MET A 1 -49.80 26.87 20.16
CA MET A 1 -49.40 27.61 18.95
C MET A 1 -48.69 28.83 19.48
N GLU A 2 -47.38 29.02 19.34
CA GLU A 2 -46.53 28.86 18.16
C GLU A 2 -45.14 28.31 18.53
N HIS A 3 -44.52 27.62 17.57
CA HIS A 3 -43.12 27.23 17.57
C HIS A 3 -42.23 28.45 17.30
N PHE A 4 -41.10 28.60 18.01
CA PHE A 4 -39.88 29.17 17.43
C PHE A 4 -38.63 28.45 17.95
N GLN A 5 -37.83 28.00 17.00
CA GLN A 5 -36.61 27.22 17.13
C GLN A 5 -35.47 28.05 17.74
N THR A 6 -34.69 27.46 18.64
CA THR A 6 -33.34 27.93 18.99
C THR A 6 -32.34 26.92 18.44
N SER A 7 -31.51 27.41 17.51
CA SER A 7 -30.49 26.71 16.74
C SER A 7 -29.28 26.33 17.59
N ASP A 8 -28.88 25.05 17.50
CA ASP A 8 -27.54 24.56 17.87
C ASP A 8 -26.49 25.22 16.97
N ASN A 9 -25.54 25.96 17.55
CA ASN A 9 -24.35 26.45 16.85
C ASN A 9 -23.12 25.72 17.40
N ALA A 10 -22.75 24.60 16.79
CA ALA A 10 -21.37 24.14 16.86
C ALA A 10 -20.50 25.23 16.21
N VAL A 11 -19.40 25.64 16.85
CA VAL A 11 -18.43 26.54 16.21
C VAL A 11 -17.74 25.77 15.06
N GLU A 12 -18.36 25.83 13.89
CA GLU A 12 -17.69 25.60 12.62
C GLU A 12 -16.48 26.54 12.58
N VAL A 13 -15.28 26.00 12.39
CA VAL A 13 -14.21 26.80 11.78
C VAL A 13 -14.74 27.16 10.40
N SER A 14 -15.38 28.32 10.29
CA SER A 14 -15.93 28.80 9.03
C SER A 14 -14.83 28.71 7.99
N ASP A 15 -15.16 28.17 6.82
CA ASP A 15 -14.28 28.07 5.64
C ASP A 15 -13.45 29.37 5.49
N ASP A 16 -14.07 30.54 5.73
CA ASP A 16 -13.46 31.88 5.70
C ASP A 16 -12.21 32.04 6.58
N LEU A 17 -12.16 31.45 7.77
CA LEU A 17 -11.03 31.55 8.69
C LEU A 17 -9.81 30.77 8.17
N PHE A 18 -10.04 29.60 7.58
CA PHE A 18 -9.00 28.80 6.94
C PHE A 18 -8.49 29.46 5.65
N PHE A 19 -9.40 29.90 4.78
CA PHE A 19 -9.06 30.61 3.55
C PHE A 19 -8.26 31.89 3.87
N ARG A 20 -8.67 32.65 4.88
CA ARG A 20 -7.95 33.84 5.34
C ARG A 20 -6.58 33.54 5.94
N TYR A 21 -6.44 32.46 6.70
CA TYR A 21 -5.15 32.05 7.27
C TYR A 21 -4.15 31.62 6.19
N CYS A 22 -4.62 30.88 5.18
CA CYS A 22 -3.78 30.42 4.08
C CYS A 22 -3.63 31.45 2.94
N GLU A 23 -4.25 32.64 3.10
CA GLU A 23 -4.34 33.69 2.08
C GLU A 23 -4.96 33.20 0.75
N ILE A 24 -5.79 32.16 0.80
CA ILE A 24 -6.42 31.56 -0.38
C ILE A 24 -7.72 32.31 -0.69
N THR A 25 -7.94 32.61 -1.97
CA THR A 25 -9.20 33.19 -2.44
C THR A 25 -9.86 32.26 -3.47
N PRO A 26 -11.20 32.09 -3.47
CA PRO A 26 -11.88 31.34 -4.52
C PRO A 26 -11.75 32.08 -5.85
N ASN A 27 -11.31 31.37 -6.89
CA ASN A 27 -11.22 31.94 -8.24
C ASN A 27 -12.59 31.90 -8.94
N THR A 28 -13.29 33.04 -8.98
CA THR A 28 -14.62 33.18 -9.58
C THR A 28 -14.60 33.60 -11.05
N ASP A 29 -13.42 33.80 -11.65
CA ASP A 29 -13.28 34.30 -13.01
C ASP A 29 -13.53 33.23 -14.09
N ALA A 30 -13.93 33.66 -15.30
CA ALA A 30 -14.11 32.79 -16.47
C ALA A 30 -12.83 32.03 -16.88
N SER A 31 -11.65 32.49 -16.43
CA SER A 31 -10.35 31.81 -16.56
C SER A 31 -10.31 30.45 -15.85
N ASN A 32 -11.16 30.23 -14.84
CA ASN A 32 -11.32 28.97 -14.11
C ASN A 32 -11.69 27.82 -15.07
N ARG A 33 -12.57 28.06 -16.05
CA ARG A 33 -12.93 27.02 -17.03
C ARG A 33 -11.74 26.63 -17.92
N ASN A 34 -10.91 27.59 -18.33
CA ASN A 34 -9.83 27.34 -19.28
C ASN A 34 -8.70 26.47 -18.70
N ILE A 35 -8.45 26.54 -17.38
CA ILE A 35 -7.47 25.69 -16.69
C ILE A 35 -7.91 24.23 -16.74
N TRP A 36 -9.21 23.95 -16.72
CA TRP A 36 -9.76 22.59 -16.77
C TRP A 36 -10.20 22.16 -18.18
N LEU A 37 -10.19 23.05 -19.17
CA LEU A 37 -10.35 22.64 -20.57
C LEU A 37 -9.10 21.84 -20.97
N SER A 38 -9.29 20.60 -21.44
CA SER A 38 -8.23 19.83 -22.07
C SER A 38 -8.09 20.29 -23.53
N PRO A 39 -6.93 20.85 -23.95
CA PRO A 39 -6.66 21.09 -25.36
C PRO A 39 -6.85 19.83 -26.21
N SER A 40 -7.16 20.00 -27.49
CA SER A 40 -7.31 18.91 -28.48
C SER A 40 -6.11 17.95 -28.50
N ASP A 41 -4.93 18.43 -28.13
CA ASP A 41 -3.66 17.70 -28.16
C ASP A 41 -3.56 16.63 -27.07
N TYR A 42 -4.37 16.70 -26.00
CA TYR A 42 -4.39 15.68 -24.95
C TYR A 42 -5.24 14.45 -25.32
N ARG A 43 -5.87 14.44 -26.51
CA ARG A 43 -6.52 13.24 -27.06
C ARG A 43 -5.56 12.08 -27.32
N GLN A 44 -4.24 12.33 -27.31
CA GLN A 44 -3.22 11.28 -27.41
C GLN A 44 -3.07 10.44 -26.14
N TYR A 45 -3.49 10.95 -24.97
CA TYR A 45 -3.44 10.23 -23.69
C TYR A 45 -4.67 9.36 -23.48
N GLN A 46 -4.93 8.47 -24.44
CA GLN A 46 -5.99 7.46 -24.32
C GLN A 46 -5.54 6.33 -23.41
N MET A 47 -6.51 5.76 -22.71
CA MET A 47 -6.33 4.53 -21.95
C MET A 47 -5.87 3.41 -22.90
N SER A 48 -4.67 2.88 -22.66
CA SER A 48 -4.21 1.72 -23.42
C SER A 48 -5.11 0.51 -23.15
N SER A 49 -5.21 -0.40 -24.12
CA SER A 49 -5.94 -1.66 -23.94
C SER A 49 -5.37 -2.49 -22.78
N SER A 50 -4.04 -2.42 -22.56
CA SER A 50 -3.37 -3.09 -21.44
C SER A 50 -3.82 -2.54 -20.09
N PHE A 51 -3.96 -1.22 -19.98
CA PHE A 51 -4.42 -0.57 -18.76
C PHE A 51 -5.91 -0.79 -18.50
N ALA A 52 -6.75 -0.72 -19.54
CA ALA A 52 -8.16 -1.10 -19.43
C ALA A 52 -8.31 -2.55 -18.90
N ALA A 53 -7.54 -3.49 -19.45
CA ALA A 53 -7.55 -4.89 -19.02
C ALA A 53 -7.15 -5.06 -17.55
N LEU A 54 -6.16 -4.29 -17.06
CA LEU A 54 -5.76 -4.29 -15.66
C LEU A 54 -6.89 -3.81 -14.73
N LEU A 55 -7.58 -2.73 -15.10
CA LEU A 55 -8.68 -2.20 -14.27
C LEU A 55 -9.89 -3.12 -14.26
N GLU A 56 -10.16 -3.82 -15.37
CA GLU A 56 -11.13 -4.90 -15.42
C GLU A 56 -10.71 -6.07 -14.52
N ASP A 57 -9.44 -6.46 -14.53
CA ASP A 57 -8.91 -7.49 -13.64
C ASP A 57 -9.14 -7.13 -12.18
N TYR A 58 -8.81 -5.91 -11.80
CA TYR A 58 -8.97 -5.42 -10.43
C TYR A 58 -10.44 -5.50 -10.04
N SER A 59 -11.34 -5.01 -10.90
CA SER A 59 -12.77 -5.08 -10.67
C SER A 59 -13.27 -6.52 -10.48
N LEU A 60 -12.79 -7.46 -11.30
CA LEU A 60 -13.17 -8.88 -11.20
C LEU A 60 -12.59 -9.57 -9.96
N ALA A 61 -11.34 -9.29 -9.62
CA ALA A 61 -10.64 -9.87 -8.48
C ALA A 61 -11.20 -9.37 -7.14
N LEU A 62 -11.50 -8.07 -7.05
CA LEU A 62 -11.92 -7.36 -5.84
C LEU A 62 -13.41 -7.43 -5.55
N THR A 63 -14.24 -8.01 -6.42
CA THR A 63 -15.67 -8.18 -6.16
C THR A 63 -15.96 -9.52 -5.47
N PRO A 64 -16.14 -9.58 -4.14
CA PRO A 64 -17.18 -10.41 -3.55
C PRO A 64 -18.52 -9.70 -3.76
N ARG A 65 -19.64 -10.41 -3.83
CA ARG A 65 -20.99 -9.85 -4.06
C ARG A 65 -21.50 -8.88 -2.96
N SER A 66 -20.63 -8.19 -2.20
CA SER A 66 -21.00 -7.18 -1.21
C SER A 66 -20.60 -5.77 -1.67
N THR A 67 -21.57 -4.88 -1.62
CA THR A 67 -21.49 -3.47 -1.99
C THR A 67 -20.76 -2.63 -0.94
N PHE A 68 -19.43 -2.65 -0.83
CA PHE A 68 -18.72 -1.59 -0.07
C PHE A 68 -17.32 -1.25 -0.62
N ASN A 69 -17.04 0.05 -0.52
CA ASN A 69 -16.08 0.92 -1.20
C ASN A 69 -14.59 0.78 -0.79
N THR A 70 -14.12 -0.36 -0.29
CA THR A 70 -12.83 -0.39 0.44
C THR A 70 -11.57 -0.61 -0.40
N PHE A 71 -11.64 -0.61 -1.73
CA PHE A 71 -10.50 -0.99 -2.58
C PHE A 71 -10.10 0.08 -3.61
N ALA A 72 -10.24 1.35 -3.23
CA ALA A 72 -9.75 2.52 -3.97
C ALA A 72 -8.26 2.41 -4.34
N ARG A 73 -7.46 1.90 -3.40
CA ARG A 73 -6.00 2.00 -3.43
C ARG A 73 -5.36 1.36 -4.67
N PRO A 74 -5.53 0.05 -4.97
CA PRO A 74 -4.88 -0.54 -6.13
C PRO A 74 -5.20 0.22 -7.42
N ARG A 75 -6.44 0.71 -7.56
CA ARG A 75 -6.82 1.52 -8.72
C ARG A 75 -6.12 2.87 -8.75
N VAL A 76 -6.08 3.60 -7.65
CA VAL A 76 -5.37 4.89 -7.57
C VAL A 76 -3.90 4.69 -7.94
N ASP A 77 -3.25 3.69 -7.36
CA ASP A 77 -1.86 3.34 -7.70
C ASP A 77 -1.72 3.08 -9.20
N ALA A 78 -2.58 2.25 -9.78
CA ALA A 78 -2.53 1.92 -11.19
C ALA A 78 -2.72 3.14 -12.11
N VAL A 79 -3.67 4.03 -11.78
CA VAL A 79 -3.93 5.27 -12.53
C VAL A 79 -2.73 6.22 -12.47
N LEU A 80 -2.17 6.44 -11.28
CA LEU A 80 -1.05 7.36 -11.08
C LEU A 80 0.23 6.87 -11.79
N HIS A 81 0.54 5.58 -11.68
CA HIS A 81 1.72 5.01 -12.33
C HIS A 81 1.58 4.98 -13.85
N HIS A 82 0.45 4.47 -14.37
CA HIS A 82 0.23 4.40 -15.81
C HIS A 82 0.26 5.79 -16.44
N THR A 83 -0.37 6.79 -15.83
CA THR A 83 -0.40 8.13 -16.40
C THR A 83 0.97 8.82 -16.35
N LEU A 84 1.76 8.59 -15.29
CA LEU A 84 3.13 9.09 -15.24
C LEU A 84 4.02 8.44 -16.30
N ALA A 85 3.91 7.11 -16.47
CA ALA A 85 4.56 6.41 -17.56
C ALA A 85 4.17 7.04 -18.89
N LEU A 86 2.89 7.02 -19.28
CA LEU A 86 2.39 7.61 -20.53
C LEU A 86 2.89 9.04 -20.77
N THR A 87 2.96 9.86 -19.72
CA THR A 87 3.44 11.24 -19.84
C THR A 87 4.93 11.28 -20.19
N LYS A 88 5.79 10.51 -19.48
CA LYS A 88 7.21 10.39 -19.81
C LYS A 88 7.42 9.94 -21.26
N ILE A 89 6.67 8.92 -21.68
CA ILE A 89 6.69 8.35 -23.03
C ILE A 89 6.37 9.41 -24.08
N SER A 90 5.24 10.09 -23.90
CA SER A 90 4.77 11.08 -24.86
C SER A 90 5.71 12.27 -24.98
N THR A 91 6.49 12.55 -23.94
CA THR A 91 7.40 13.69 -23.93
C THR A 91 8.68 13.41 -24.73
N GLU A 92 9.11 12.15 -24.80
CA GLU A 92 10.36 11.76 -25.46
C GLU A 92 10.27 11.76 -27.00
N LYS A 93 9.06 11.88 -27.60
CA LYS A 93 8.78 11.90 -29.05
C LYS A 93 9.41 10.76 -29.90
N ASN A 94 10.13 9.81 -29.31
CA ASN A 94 10.75 8.67 -29.99
C ASN A 94 9.88 7.42 -29.86
N ALA A 95 9.02 7.21 -30.85
CA ALA A 95 8.20 6.00 -30.99
C ALA A 95 9.02 4.68 -31.05
N ASN A 96 10.32 4.76 -31.33
CA ASN A 96 11.23 3.60 -31.45
C ASN A 96 11.69 3.01 -30.11
N MET A 97 11.36 3.62 -28.95
CA MET A 97 11.73 3.05 -27.64
C MET A 97 10.89 1.80 -27.26
N TYR A 98 9.88 1.44 -28.07
CA TYR A 98 8.87 0.41 -27.77
C TYR A 98 9.06 -0.93 -28.48
N SER A 99 10.22 -1.23 -29.06
CA SER A 99 10.46 -2.59 -29.58
C SER A 99 10.77 -3.57 -28.45
N TYR A 100 9.72 -4.12 -27.82
CA TYR A 100 9.65 -5.25 -26.88
C TYR A 100 10.55 -5.23 -25.61
N PRO A 101 10.02 -5.57 -24.41
CA PRO A 101 10.83 -5.68 -23.20
C PRO A 101 11.95 -6.74 -23.31
N PRO A 102 13.07 -6.58 -22.59
CA PRO A 102 13.27 -5.63 -21.50
C PRO A 102 13.56 -4.21 -21.99
N PHE A 103 12.87 -3.23 -21.40
CA PHE A 103 13.16 -1.82 -21.64
C PHE A 103 14.60 -1.53 -21.22
N ASN A 104 15.40 -0.95 -22.12
CA ASN A 104 16.69 -0.43 -21.67
C ASN A 104 16.44 0.91 -20.96
N LEU A 105 16.30 0.86 -19.62
CA LEU A 105 16.20 2.05 -18.78
C LEU A 105 17.38 3.01 -19.01
N GLU A 106 18.52 2.53 -19.52
CA GLU A 106 19.70 3.34 -19.86
C GLU A 106 19.45 4.33 -21.02
N ASN A 107 18.38 4.14 -21.81
CA ASN A 107 18.03 5.06 -22.89
C ASN A 107 17.08 6.18 -22.45
N ILE A 108 16.54 6.12 -21.23
CA ILE A 108 15.65 7.16 -20.72
C ILE A 108 16.53 8.35 -20.33
N PRO A 109 16.25 9.58 -20.81
CA PRO A 109 16.95 10.76 -20.34
C PRO A 109 16.95 10.85 -18.82
N ASP A 110 18.11 11.03 -18.18
CA ASP A 110 18.29 11.15 -16.71
C ASP A 110 17.31 12.14 -16.05
N ILE A 111 16.83 13.12 -16.80
CA ILE A 111 15.85 14.09 -16.31
C ILE A 111 14.45 13.51 -16.12
N LEU A 112 14.07 12.49 -16.89
CA LEU A 112 12.78 11.78 -16.73
C LEU A 112 12.83 10.75 -15.61
N THR A 113 14.01 10.22 -15.27
CA THR A 113 14.16 9.29 -14.14
C THR A 113 14.04 10.00 -12.81
N GLN A 114 14.37 11.30 -12.74
CA GLN A 114 14.19 12.15 -11.55
C GLN A 114 12.73 12.45 -11.23
N VAL A 115 11.84 12.45 -12.23
CA VAL A 115 10.41 12.69 -12.02
C VAL A 115 9.74 11.42 -11.53
N SER A 116 9.30 11.40 -10.27
CA SER A 116 8.78 10.18 -9.65
C SER A 116 7.76 10.46 -8.56
N TRP A 117 6.94 9.45 -8.28
CA TRP A 117 6.06 9.44 -7.12
C TRP A 117 6.85 9.10 -5.85
N ALA A 118 6.69 9.92 -4.81
CA ALA A 118 6.95 9.52 -3.44
C ALA A 118 5.62 9.26 -2.73
N TYR A 119 5.65 8.36 -1.75
CA TYR A 119 4.45 7.85 -1.09
C TYR A 119 4.52 8.13 0.41
N ASP A 120 3.36 8.30 1.02
CA ASP A 120 3.19 8.48 2.47
C ASP A 120 4.17 9.53 3.04
N GLN A 121 4.22 10.70 2.38
CA GLN A 121 5.18 11.75 2.71
C GLN A 121 4.61 12.71 3.75
N HIS A 122 5.42 12.97 4.77
CA HIS A 122 5.15 13.98 5.78
C HIS A 122 5.75 15.31 5.32
N ILE A 123 4.90 16.29 5.05
CA ILE A 123 5.28 17.68 4.81
C ILE A 123 5.36 18.33 6.19
N LEU A 124 6.59 18.40 6.73
CA LEU A 124 6.90 19.00 8.02
C LEU A 124 7.33 20.44 7.83
N LEU A 125 6.79 21.33 8.66
CA LEU A 125 7.23 22.71 8.75
C LEU A 125 7.70 23.05 10.16
N PRO A 126 8.99 23.36 10.36
CA PRO A 126 9.41 24.07 11.55
C PRO A 126 8.88 25.51 11.46
N ASP A 127 7.91 25.86 12.28
CA ASP A 127 7.33 27.20 12.35
C ASP A 127 8.40 28.22 12.79
N THR A 128 8.99 28.89 11.80
CA THR A 128 9.72 30.15 11.99
C THR A 128 8.94 31.24 11.29
N ILE A 129 7.87 31.77 11.88
CA ILE A 129 7.52 33.20 11.84
C ILE A 129 6.46 33.42 12.97
N VAL A 130 6.97 33.90 14.11
CA VAL A 130 6.26 34.75 15.09
C VAL A 130 5.63 34.11 16.35
N ARG A 131 5.15 32.86 16.45
CA ARG A 131 4.66 32.35 17.77
C ARG A 131 4.82 30.84 18.05
N LYS A 132 5.88 30.50 18.80
CA LYS A 132 6.03 29.27 19.64
C LYS A 132 5.91 27.91 18.91
N GLY A 133 6.89 27.57 18.09
CA GLY A 133 7.43 26.20 17.97
C GLY A 133 6.41 25.10 17.69
N ASN A 134 5.36 25.38 16.91
CA ASN A 134 4.41 24.37 16.46
C ASN A 134 4.90 23.82 15.12
N ILE A 135 5.27 22.54 15.07
CA ILE A 135 5.50 21.91 13.76
C ILE A 135 4.13 21.69 13.13
N MET A 136 3.87 22.34 11.99
CA MET A 136 2.73 21.99 11.16
C MET A 136 3.12 20.78 10.32
N GLU A 137 2.31 19.73 10.40
CA GLU A 137 2.53 18.47 9.72
C GLU A 137 1.31 18.15 8.87
N CYS A 138 1.53 17.90 7.58
CA CYS A 138 0.52 17.36 6.70
C CYS A 138 1.04 16.09 6.03
N MET A 139 0.23 15.04 6.02
CA MET A 139 0.55 13.79 5.35
C MET A 139 -0.12 13.77 3.98
N ALA A 140 0.65 13.53 2.92
CA ALA A 140 0.13 13.28 1.59
C ALA A 140 0.40 11.83 1.19
N ASP A 141 -0.60 11.15 0.64
CA ASP A 141 -0.45 9.78 0.15
C ASP A 141 0.54 9.70 -1.01
N TYR A 142 0.51 10.69 -1.92
CA TYR A 142 1.45 10.79 -3.03
C TYR A 142 1.92 12.22 -3.23
N ILE A 143 3.21 12.38 -3.51
CA ILE A 143 3.81 13.63 -3.95
C ILE A 143 4.62 13.35 -5.23
N LEU A 144 4.36 14.11 -6.28
CA LEU A 144 5.17 14.08 -7.49
C LEU A 144 6.37 14.99 -7.29
N TRP A 145 7.56 14.40 -7.19
CA TRP A 145 8.81 15.15 -7.19
C TRP A 145 9.31 15.28 -8.63
N TYR A 146 9.71 16.49 -9.01
CA TYR A 146 10.39 16.74 -10.30
C TYR A 146 11.80 17.29 -10.11
N GLY A 147 12.26 17.39 -8.86
CA GLY A 147 13.59 17.87 -8.50
C GLY A 147 13.87 17.73 -7.01
N GLU A 148 14.59 18.68 -6.43
CA GLU A 148 15.14 18.57 -5.07
C GLU A 148 14.07 18.65 -3.98
N LYS A 149 14.02 17.63 -3.11
CA LYS A 149 13.00 17.52 -2.04
C LYS A 149 13.15 18.63 -1.00
N SER A 150 14.39 18.99 -0.67
CA SER A 150 14.69 20.05 0.32
C SER A 150 14.23 21.43 -0.13
N ASP A 151 14.06 21.63 -1.44
CA ASP A 151 13.58 22.87 -2.05
C ASP A 151 12.08 22.85 -2.34
N LEU A 152 11.39 21.75 -1.99
CA LEU A 152 9.97 21.53 -2.28
C LEU A 152 9.65 21.66 -3.78
N GLU A 153 10.54 21.11 -4.62
CA GLU A 153 10.37 21.00 -6.08
C GLU A 153 9.33 19.91 -6.43
N THR A 154 8.09 20.16 -6.02
CA THR A 154 6.89 19.37 -6.31
C THR A 154 5.80 20.27 -6.85
N MET A 155 4.98 19.76 -7.77
CA MET A 155 3.88 20.50 -8.36
C MET A 155 2.53 19.82 -8.09
N LEU A 156 2.54 18.56 -7.64
CA LEU A 156 1.33 17.77 -7.52
C LEU A 156 1.39 16.94 -6.24
N ILE A 157 0.34 17.07 -5.44
CA ILE A 157 0.05 16.19 -4.31
C ILE A 157 -1.24 15.42 -4.59
N VAL A 158 -1.32 14.20 -4.10
CA VAL A 158 -2.52 13.37 -4.16
C VAL A 158 -2.82 12.85 -2.76
N MET A 159 -4.07 12.99 -2.34
CA MET A 159 -4.60 12.43 -1.10
C MET A 159 -5.70 11.42 -1.43
N ARG A 160 -5.69 10.28 -0.74
CA ARG A 160 -6.72 9.27 -0.87
C ARG A 160 -7.83 9.52 0.14
N ALA A 161 -9.05 9.42 -0.32
CA ALA A 161 -10.22 9.43 0.54
C ALA A 161 -10.59 8.00 0.95
N GLU A 162 -10.65 7.73 2.26
CA GLU A 162 -11.10 6.43 2.80
C GLU A 162 -12.62 6.27 2.74
N ARG A 163 -13.34 7.39 2.59
CA ARG A 163 -14.79 7.49 2.49
C ARG A 163 -15.14 8.26 1.21
N PRO A 164 -16.39 8.17 0.72
CA PRO A 164 -16.85 9.05 -0.34
C PRO A 164 -16.47 10.51 -0.03
N ILE A 165 -15.98 11.21 -1.04
CA ILE A 165 -15.45 12.56 -0.89
C ILE A 165 -16.59 13.48 -0.45
N ASP A 166 -16.40 14.14 0.69
CA ASP A 166 -17.31 15.17 1.19
C ASP A 166 -16.73 16.58 0.94
N LYS A 167 -17.53 17.62 1.24
CA LYS A 167 -17.16 19.02 1.03
C LYS A 167 -15.93 19.45 1.86
N TYR A 168 -15.55 18.73 2.92
CA TYR A 168 -14.49 19.19 3.83
C TYR A 168 -13.14 18.50 3.59
N GLN A 169 -13.13 17.36 2.90
CA GLN A 169 -11.89 16.63 2.61
C GLN A 169 -10.92 17.40 1.70
N TYR A 170 -11.39 18.38 0.89
CA TYR A 170 -10.51 19.23 0.08
C TYR A 170 -9.65 20.23 0.85
N LEU A 171 -10.00 20.52 2.11
CA LEU A 171 -9.24 21.43 2.96
C LEU A 171 -7.85 20.87 3.28
N SER A 172 -7.72 19.55 3.45
CA SER A 172 -6.43 18.90 3.70
C SER A 172 -5.46 19.08 2.53
N SER A 173 -5.96 18.90 1.29
CA SER A 173 -5.14 19.14 0.10
C SER A 173 -4.79 20.61 -0.05
N LEU A 174 -5.74 21.53 0.16
CA LEU A 174 -5.45 22.96 0.10
C LEU A 174 -4.43 23.40 1.17
N ALA A 175 -4.50 22.82 2.37
CA ALA A 175 -3.54 23.08 3.43
C ALA A 175 -2.13 22.66 2.96
N ALA A 176 -1.96 21.42 2.52
CA ALA A 176 -0.69 20.92 1.99
C ALA A 176 -0.15 21.76 0.82
N MET A 177 -1.01 22.11 -0.15
CA MET A 177 -0.64 22.94 -1.30
C MET A 177 -0.14 24.32 -0.86
N SER A 178 -0.84 24.93 0.10
CA SER A 178 -0.48 26.26 0.63
C SER A 178 0.83 26.23 1.39
N LEU A 179 1.06 25.18 2.16
CA LEU A 179 2.32 24.95 2.88
C LEU A 179 3.50 24.80 1.93
N ILE A 180 3.33 24.03 0.84
CA ILE A 180 4.35 23.87 -0.20
C ILE A 180 4.69 25.23 -0.81
N GLN A 181 3.69 25.99 -1.25
CA GLN A 181 3.93 27.29 -1.88
C GLN A 181 4.56 28.32 -0.94
N HIS A 182 4.22 28.30 0.36
CA HIS A 182 4.80 29.22 1.33
C HIS A 182 6.31 28.97 1.56
N ASN A 183 6.72 27.70 1.54
CA ASN A 183 8.06 27.28 1.93
C ASN A 183 9.00 27.00 0.76
N ARG A 184 8.48 26.94 -0.47
CA ARG A 184 9.31 26.84 -1.67
C ARG A 184 10.27 28.05 -1.68
N LYS A 185 11.58 27.80 -1.79
CA LYS A 185 12.55 28.88 -2.00
C LYS A 185 12.09 29.70 -3.20
N LYS A 186 12.28 31.03 -3.16
CA LYS A 186 12.00 31.92 -4.30
C LYS A 186 12.82 31.44 -5.51
N SER A 187 12.24 30.55 -6.28
CA SER A 187 12.74 30.07 -7.56
C SER A 187 12.00 30.81 -8.65
N ASP A 188 12.67 31.06 -9.76
CA ASP A 188 12.09 31.73 -10.93
C ASP A 188 11.08 30.84 -11.69
N PHE A 189 10.81 29.62 -11.20
CA PHE A 189 9.94 28.65 -11.84
C PHE A 189 8.59 28.52 -11.13
N ASN A 190 7.55 28.35 -11.95
CA ASN A 190 6.13 28.24 -11.65
C ASN A 190 5.79 27.92 -10.17
N GLN A 191 5.20 28.88 -9.44
CA GLN A 191 4.78 28.70 -8.05
C GLN A 191 3.42 27.97 -7.93
N GLU A 192 2.82 27.58 -9.05
CA GLU A 192 1.56 26.87 -9.06
C GLU A 192 1.69 25.48 -8.43
N THR A 193 0.63 25.04 -7.77
CA THR A 193 0.53 23.71 -7.18
C THR A 193 -0.81 23.11 -7.53
N PHE A 194 -0.83 21.83 -7.85
CA PHE A 194 -2.00 21.01 -8.06
C PHE A 194 -2.21 20.05 -6.89
N GLY A 195 -3.46 19.80 -6.56
CA GLY A 195 -3.89 18.81 -5.58
C GLY A 195 -4.92 17.88 -6.21
N ILE A 196 -4.90 16.61 -5.82
CA ILE A 196 -5.92 15.64 -6.18
C ILE A 196 -6.43 14.99 -4.92
N ILE A 197 -7.74 14.87 -4.78
CA ILE A 197 -8.36 13.98 -3.80
C ILE A 197 -9.17 12.94 -4.53
N THR A 198 -8.98 11.68 -4.14
CA THR A 198 -9.65 10.57 -4.81
C THR A 198 -9.92 9.38 -3.91
N ASP A 199 -11.10 8.77 -4.08
CA ASP A 199 -11.39 7.41 -3.58
C ASP A 199 -11.23 6.36 -4.71
N GLY A 200 -10.51 6.71 -5.78
CA GLY A 200 -10.36 5.89 -6.98
C GLY A 200 -11.58 5.88 -7.91
N PHE A 201 -12.73 6.42 -7.51
CA PHE A 201 -13.91 6.57 -8.36
C PHE A 201 -14.23 8.04 -8.61
N GLU A 202 -14.29 8.85 -7.57
CA GLU A 202 -14.36 10.31 -7.68
C GLU A 202 -12.94 10.89 -7.62
N TRP A 203 -12.67 11.87 -8.48
CA TRP A 203 -11.39 12.54 -8.61
C TRP A 203 -11.64 14.05 -8.61
N VAL A 204 -11.28 14.70 -7.51
CA VAL A 204 -11.36 16.15 -7.36
C VAL A 204 -9.99 16.73 -7.61
N PHE A 205 -9.85 17.45 -8.73
CA PHE A 205 -8.65 18.18 -9.08
C PHE A 205 -8.75 19.60 -8.55
N ILE A 206 -7.65 20.09 -7.97
CA ILE A 206 -7.54 21.40 -7.34
C ILE A 206 -6.31 22.08 -7.91
N HIS A 207 -6.42 23.34 -8.27
CA HIS A 207 -5.30 24.16 -8.72
C HIS A 207 -5.23 25.42 -7.86
N LEU A 208 -4.06 25.64 -7.27
CA LEU A 208 -3.73 26.85 -6.51
C LEU A 208 -2.69 27.62 -7.29
N ASN A 209 -3.06 28.80 -7.78
CA ASN A 209 -2.17 29.60 -8.62
C ASN A 209 -1.18 30.45 -7.80
N ASN A 210 -0.31 31.19 -8.50
CA ASN A 210 0.70 32.06 -7.87
C ASN A 210 0.11 33.22 -7.05
N LYS A 211 -1.17 33.56 -7.29
CA LYS A 211 -1.91 34.59 -6.57
C LYS A 211 -2.73 34.01 -5.40
N LYS A 212 -2.53 32.72 -5.08
CA LYS A 212 -3.33 31.99 -4.08
C LYS A 212 -4.82 31.89 -4.44
N GLU A 213 -5.15 32.02 -5.72
CA GLU A 213 -6.51 31.79 -6.19
C GLU A 213 -6.70 30.28 -6.42
N CYS A 214 -7.78 29.73 -5.87
CA CYS A 214 -8.11 28.30 -5.94
C CYS A 214 -9.19 28.04 -6.98
N SER A 215 -8.97 27.02 -7.81
CA SER A 215 -9.98 26.46 -8.72
C SER A 215 -10.06 24.94 -8.57
N SER A 216 -11.19 24.33 -8.92
CA SER A 216 -11.36 22.88 -8.85
C SER A 216 -12.35 22.32 -9.87
N ILE A 217 -12.20 21.04 -10.18
CA ILE A 217 -13.14 20.25 -10.98
C ILE A 217 -13.28 18.84 -10.36
N SER A 218 -14.51 18.33 -10.26
CA SER A 218 -14.78 16.94 -9.87
C SER A 218 -15.13 16.11 -11.12
N LEU A 219 -14.47 14.97 -11.25
CA LEU A 219 -14.70 13.97 -12.29
C LEU A 219 -15.02 12.63 -11.65
N ASN A 220 -15.86 11.83 -12.30
CA ASN A 220 -16.29 10.54 -11.78
C ASN A 220 -16.05 9.42 -12.79
N TRP A 221 -15.23 8.45 -12.38
CA TRP A 221 -14.84 7.29 -13.15
C TRP A 221 -16.02 6.48 -13.70
N THR A 222 -17.11 6.36 -12.93
CA THR A 222 -18.28 5.56 -13.30
C THR A 222 -19.28 6.27 -14.20
N LYS A 223 -19.13 7.59 -14.40
CA LYS A 223 -20.02 8.41 -15.23
C LYS A 223 -19.43 8.65 -16.62
N ASP A 224 -18.72 7.66 -17.17
CA ASP A 224 -18.03 7.72 -18.47
C ASP A 224 -17.01 8.88 -18.58
N GLN A 225 -16.28 9.14 -17.49
CA GLN A 225 -15.20 10.13 -17.47
C GLN A 225 -13.77 9.58 -17.21
N PRO A 226 -13.44 8.29 -17.40
CA PRO A 226 -12.07 7.83 -17.16
C PRO A 226 -11.06 8.49 -18.09
N GLU A 227 -11.40 8.74 -19.36
CA GLU A 227 -10.53 9.45 -20.30
C GLU A 227 -10.30 10.90 -19.87
N ALA A 228 -11.32 11.56 -19.33
CA ALA A 228 -11.18 12.92 -18.81
C ALA A 228 -10.23 12.95 -17.60
N ILE A 229 -10.34 11.98 -16.69
CA ILE A 229 -9.45 11.86 -15.52
C ILE A 229 -8.00 11.67 -15.97
N ILE A 230 -7.76 10.72 -16.89
CA ILE A 230 -6.42 10.45 -17.43
C ILE A 230 -5.88 11.67 -18.17
N ALA A 231 -6.69 12.34 -19.00
CA ALA A 231 -6.28 13.53 -19.73
C ALA A 231 -5.93 14.70 -18.79
N GLN A 232 -6.69 14.93 -17.71
CA GLN A 232 -6.36 15.96 -16.73
C GLN A 232 -5.08 15.63 -15.98
N LEU A 233 -4.93 14.39 -15.53
CA LEU A 233 -3.72 13.97 -14.83
C LEU A 233 -2.50 14.09 -15.75
N ALA A 234 -2.59 13.63 -17.01
CA ALA A 234 -1.52 13.79 -18.00
C ALA A 234 -1.20 15.27 -18.28
N LYS A 235 -2.21 16.15 -18.35
CA LYS A 235 -2.02 17.60 -18.49
C LYS A 235 -1.21 18.19 -17.34
N ILE A 236 -1.55 17.83 -16.11
CA ILE A 236 -0.82 18.26 -14.91
C ILE A 236 0.61 17.72 -14.95
N LEU A 237 0.81 16.42 -15.21
CA LEU A 237 2.13 15.80 -15.24
C LEU A 237 3.03 16.41 -16.34
N ASN A 238 2.49 16.66 -17.54
CA ASN A 238 3.22 17.34 -18.61
C ASN A 238 3.67 18.74 -18.22
N THR A 239 2.86 19.46 -17.44
CA THR A 239 3.20 20.80 -16.95
C THR A 239 4.38 20.75 -15.99
N ALA A 240 4.57 19.62 -15.28
CA ALA A 240 5.73 19.40 -14.40
C ALA A 240 6.99 19.04 -15.21
N ILE A 241 6.84 18.20 -16.23
CA ILE A 241 7.96 17.59 -16.97
C ILE A 241 8.52 18.53 -18.05
N THR A 242 7.64 19.17 -18.84
CA THR A 242 8.04 19.92 -20.05
C THR A 242 9.00 21.08 -19.78
N PRO A 243 8.78 21.95 -18.77
CA PRO A 243 9.68 23.07 -18.51
C PRO A 243 11.09 22.63 -18.11
N ARG A 244 11.23 21.49 -17.42
CA ARG A 244 12.52 20.95 -16.96
C ARG A 244 13.35 20.40 -18.12
N LEU A 245 12.71 19.73 -19.08
CA LEU A 245 13.36 19.29 -20.31
C LEU A 245 13.89 20.46 -21.15
N LEU A 246 13.16 21.57 -21.17
CA LEU A 246 13.52 22.75 -21.96
C LEU A 246 14.57 23.64 -21.28
N SER A 247 14.65 23.66 -19.95
CA SER A 247 15.55 24.57 -19.22
C SER A 247 16.97 24.04 -19.03
N GLY A 248 17.21 22.74 -19.24
CA GLY A 248 18.51 22.09 -19.00
C GLY A 248 18.85 22.09 -17.50
N PHE A 249 19.00 20.91 -16.92
CA PHE A 249 19.29 20.79 -15.49
C PHE A 249 20.70 21.35 -15.20
N LYS A 250 20.80 22.49 -14.50
CA LYS A 250 22.04 22.93 -13.85
C LYS A 250 21.96 22.51 -12.38
N SER A 251 22.31 21.26 -12.06
CA SER A 251 22.50 20.90 -10.66
C SER A 251 23.76 21.60 -10.14
N SER A 252 23.58 22.64 -9.33
CA SER A 252 24.64 23.07 -8.43
C SER A 252 24.59 22.14 -7.22
N TRP A 253 25.25 20.97 -7.30
CA TRP A 253 25.86 20.19 -6.21
C TRP A 253 25.93 18.69 -6.56
N ILE A 254 27.14 18.18 -6.78
CA ILE A 254 27.52 16.77 -6.58
C ILE A 254 28.87 16.78 -5.85
N PRO A 255 28.96 16.37 -4.58
CA PRO A 255 30.23 15.98 -3.98
C PRO A 255 30.45 14.48 -4.24
N PRO A 256 31.54 14.09 -4.92
CA PRO A 256 31.84 12.71 -5.23
C PRO A 256 32.55 12.03 -4.06
N PHE A 257 31.85 11.74 -2.97
CA PHE A 257 32.41 10.92 -1.88
C PHE A 257 31.30 10.34 -1.00
N LEU A 258 30.71 9.22 -1.44
CA LEU A 258 30.11 8.17 -0.57
C LEU A 258 29.69 6.89 -1.31
N ASN A 259 29.91 6.77 -2.63
CA ASN A 259 29.74 5.51 -3.37
C ASN A 259 31.08 4.82 -3.68
N ARG A 260 31.88 4.53 -2.65
CA ARG A 260 32.97 3.56 -2.78
C ARG A 260 33.13 2.75 -1.50
N VAL A 261 32.31 1.71 -1.37
CA VAL A 261 32.77 0.46 -0.78
C VAL A 261 32.73 -0.56 -1.90
N GLU A 262 33.92 -0.89 -2.39
CA GLU A 262 34.16 -1.85 -3.47
C GLU A 262 33.66 -3.24 -3.03
N ALA A 263 32.60 -3.72 -3.67
CA ALA A 263 32.33 -5.14 -3.75
C ALA A 263 33.33 -5.74 -4.74
N SER A 264 34.51 -6.10 -4.24
CA SER A 264 35.49 -6.90 -4.99
C SER A 264 34.89 -8.28 -5.28
N ARG A 265 34.48 -8.46 -6.54
CA ARG A 265 34.16 -9.76 -7.14
C ARG A 265 35.43 -10.63 -7.13
N VAL A 266 35.42 -11.70 -6.34
CA VAL A 266 36.29 -12.86 -6.62
C VAL A 266 35.59 -13.68 -7.71
N SER A 267 36.15 -13.63 -8.91
CA SER A 267 35.85 -14.56 -9.99
C SER A 267 36.89 -15.67 -9.91
N ALA A 268 36.45 -16.92 -9.69
CA ALA A 268 37.29 -18.09 -9.82
C ALA A 268 37.19 -18.63 -11.26
N VAL A 269 38.32 -18.77 -11.97
CA VAL A 269 38.58 -19.85 -12.93
C VAL A 269 40.11 -20.09 -13.03
N HIS A 270 40.50 -21.29 -12.58
CA HIS A 270 41.56 -22.22 -13.00
C HIS A 270 43.03 -21.85 -13.32
N ASP A 271 43.87 -22.69 -12.68
CA ASP A 271 45.13 -23.33 -13.09
C ASP A 271 46.46 -22.57 -13.02
N THR A 272 47.31 -22.93 -12.04
CA THR A 272 48.49 -23.79 -12.27
C THR A 272 49.07 -24.29 -10.93
N ASP A 273 49.58 -25.52 -10.96
CA ASP A 273 50.24 -26.28 -9.89
C ASP A 273 51.44 -25.56 -9.24
N SER A 274 51.61 -25.69 -7.92
CA SER A 274 52.78 -26.35 -7.31
C SER A 274 52.71 -26.36 -5.76
N ASP A 275 52.75 -27.56 -5.20
CA ASP A 275 53.31 -28.04 -3.93
C ASP A 275 53.77 -27.05 -2.84
N GLY A 276 53.33 -27.32 -1.60
CA GLY A 276 53.97 -26.81 -0.39
C GLY A 276 53.12 -26.98 0.87
N GLU A 277 53.27 -28.13 1.55
CA GLU A 277 52.82 -28.35 2.93
C GLU A 277 53.34 -27.24 3.87
N TYR A 278 52.50 -26.72 4.78
CA TYR A 278 52.93 -26.35 6.14
C TYR A 278 51.71 -26.20 7.08
N HIS A 279 51.72 -27.00 8.15
CA HIS A 279 50.89 -26.84 9.34
C HIS A 279 51.36 -25.63 10.17
N SER A 280 50.43 -24.88 10.77
CA SER A 280 50.50 -24.54 12.21
C SER A 280 49.27 -23.79 12.69
N ASP A 281 48.69 -24.29 13.77
CA ASP A 281 47.77 -23.61 14.68
C ASP A 281 48.31 -22.26 15.15
N TYR A 282 47.46 -21.24 15.28
CA TYR A 282 47.55 -20.31 16.41
C TYR A 282 46.16 -19.85 16.85
N ASN A 283 45.86 -20.31 18.05
CA ASN A 283 44.86 -19.81 18.99
C ASN A 283 45.33 -18.44 19.51
N THR A 284 44.48 -17.42 19.50
CA THR A 284 44.69 -16.22 20.34
C THR A 284 43.36 -15.66 20.81
N SER A 285 43.00 -16.10 22.02
CA SER A 285 42.18 -15.38 22.99
C SER A 285 42.87 -14.06 23.38
N TRP A 286 42.11 -12.99 23.60
CA TRP A 286 42.07 -12.13 24.80
C TRP A 286 41.20 -10.88 24.50
N GLU A 287 40.13 -10.74 25.29
CA GLU A 287 39.62 -9.53 26.00
C GLU A 287 40.25 -8.18 25.60
N SER A 288 39.56 -7.05 25.46
CA SER A 288 38.48 -6.48 26.27
C SER A 288 37.92 -5.22 25.59
N ASP A 289 36.64 -4.95 25.85
CA ASP A 289 36.01 -3.64 26.14
C ASP A 289 36.39 -2.39 25.33
N GLU A 290 35.52 -2.01 24.39
CA GLU A 290 35.09 -0.61 24.25
C GLU A 290 33.57 -0.57 23.96
N GLU A 291 32.85 0.10 24.86
CA GLU A 291 31.41 0.35 24.82
C GLU A 291 31.10 1.38 23.71
N GLU A 292 30.40 0.96 22.65
CA GLU A 292 29.64 1.88 21.81
C GLU A 292 28.14 1.60 22.00
N GLU A 293 27.47 2.50 22.71
CA GLU A 293 26.01 2.55 22.84
C GLU A 293 25.36 2.72 21.45
N GLU A 294 25.01 1.60 20.83
CA GLU A 294 24.07 1.58 19.71
C GLU A 294 22.70 2.07 20.18
N ASN A 295 22.38 3.31 19.80
CA ASN A 295 21.06 3.90 19.89
C ASN A 295 20.04 3.07 19.08
N ASN A 296 19.41 2.10 19.76
CA ASN A 296 18.23 1.40 19.27
C ASN A 296 17.13 2.41 18.89
N PRO A 297 16.55 2.36 17.68
CA PRO A 297 15.38 3.17 17.37
C PRO A 297 14.20 2.69 18.24
N PRO A 298 13.40 3.61 18.82
CA PRO A 298 12.34 3.22 19.73
C PRO A 298 11.26 2.46 18.97
N GLY A 299 11.06 1.20 19.36
CA GLY A 299 9.96 0.37 18.88
C GLY A 299 8.61 1.08 19.05
N PHE A 300 7.70 0.81 18.11
CA PHE A 300 6.34 1.34 18.10
C PHE A 300 5.63 1.09 19.44
N ARG A 301 5.64 2.12 20.30
CA ARG A 301 4.67 2.26 21.38
C ARG A 301 3.34 2.62 20.73
N ILE A 302 2.28 1.91 21.09
CA ILE A 302 0.93 2.47 20.99
C ILE A 302 0.95 3.67 21.93
N ILE A 303 1.16 4.87 21.36
CA ILE A 303 1.13 6.12 22.08
C ILE A 303 -0.30 6.29 22.56
N LYS A 304 -0.56 5.88 23.80
CA LYS A 304 -1.67 6.40 24.61
C LYS A 304 -1.57 7.91 24.45
N MET A 305 -2.54 8.54 23.77
CA MET A 305 -2.39 9.82 23.04
C MET A 305 -1.81 10.97 23.88
N GLU A 306 -0.50 10.93 24.08
CA GLU A 306 0.26 11.91 24.83
C GLU A 306 0.23 13.24 24.09
N TRP A 307 0.12 13.20 22.76
CA TRP A 307 -0.09 14.36 21.90
C TRP A 307 -1.47 15.01 22.13
N LEU A 308 -2.53 14.23 22.37
CA LEU A 308 -3.87 14.75 22.63
C LEU A 308 -3.95 15.39 24.02
N SER A 309 -3.30 14.79 25.04
CA SER A 309 -3.17 15.40 26.37
C SER A 309 -2.34 16.70 26.32
N LYS A 310 -1.26 16.72 25.52
CA LYS A 310 -0.45 17.92 25.29
C LYS A 310 -1.22 19.00 24.51
N LEU A 311 -2.09 18.59 23.58
CA LEU A 311 -2.98 19.49 22.85
C LEU A 311 -4.03 20.09 23.78
N GLU A 312 -4.67 19.29 24.64
CA GLU A 312 -5.65 19.72 25.63
C GLU A 312 -5.06 20.73 26.63
N ASP A 313 -3.88 20.44 27.20
CA ASP A 313 -3.18 21.39 28.07
C ASP A 313 -2.82 22.69 27.34
N LYS A 314 -2.57 22.63 26.04
CA LYS A 314 -2.18 23.79 25.23
C LYS A 314 -3.39 24.64 24.83
N VAL A 315 -4.50 23.99 24.49
CA VAL A 315 -5.78 24.64 24.23
C VAL A 315 -6.29 25.29 25.52
N ASN A 316 -6.32 24.59 26.65
CA ASN A 316 -6.76 25.15 27.94
C ASN A 316 -5.91 26.35 28.40
N ARG A 317 -4.61 26.37 28.07
CA ARG A 317 -3.74 27.54 28.31
C ARG A 317 -4.01 28.72 27.39
N LEU A 318 -4.48 28.47 26.16
CA LEU A 318 -4.86 29.50 25.19
C LEU A 318 -6.24 30.07 25.51
N THR A 319 -7.20 29.22 25.91
CA THR A 319 -8.54 29.64 26.30
C THR A 319 -8.51 30.51 27.56
N LYS A 320 -7.70 30.17 28.56
CA LYS A 320 -7.50 31.05 29.74
C LYS A 320 -6.90 32.43 29.42
N ARG A 321 -6.28 32.61 28.24
CA ARG A 321 -5.77 33.92 27.78
C ARG A 321 -6.80 34.73 27.02
N PHE A 322 -7.80 34.10 26.41
CA PHE A 322 -8.92 34.76 25.74
C PHE A 322 -10.15 34.60 26.63
N LYS A 323 -10.43 35.60 27.47
CA LYS A 323 -11.47 35.59 28.53
C LYS A 323 -12.90 35.41 27.98
N GLY A 324 -13.26 34.20 27.56
CA GLY A 324 -14.61 33.80 27.22
C GLY A 324 -14.96 32.51 27.96
N ALA A 325 -15.71 32.63 29.05
CA ALA A 325 -16.14 31.48 29.86
C ALA A 325 -16.97 30.47 29.03
N GLU A 326 -17.68 30.97 28.02
CA GLU A 326 -18.49 30.20 27.08
C GLU A 326 -17.63 29.32 26.14
N LEU A 327 -16.47 29.84 25.70
CA LEU A 327 -15.50 29.11 24.87
C LEU A 327 -14.74 28.03 25.67
N GLU A 328 -14.49 28.27 26.97
CA GLU A 328 -13.86 27.28 27.86
C GLU A 328 -14.79 26.08 28.10
N GLU A 329 -16.10 26.33 28.23
CA GLU A 329 -17.10 25.27 28.38
C GLU A 329 -17.33 24.46 27.09
N GLU A 330 -17.34 25.09 25.92
CA GLU A 330 -17.46 24.39 24.64
C GLU A 330 -16.26 23.51 24.30
N ILE A 331 -15.05 23.98 24.61
CA ILE A 331 -13.81 23.21 24.41
C ILE A 331 -13.80 21.98 25.32
N ASP A 332 -14.15 22.14 26.60
CA ASP A 332 -14.26 21.03 27.54
C ASP A 332 -15.33 20.02 27.09
N LYS A 333 -16.46 20.50 26.53
CA LYS A 333 -17.50 19.63 25.94
C LYS A 333 -16.99 18.89 24.69
N ALA A 334 -16.24 19.53 23.80
CA ALA A 334 -15.68 18.88 22.61
C ALA A 334 -14.66 17.79 22.98
N PHE A 335 -13.78 18.05 23.96
CA PHE A 335 -12.87 17.02 24.46
C PHE A 335 -13.59 15.91 25.23
N GLN A 336 -14.67 16.22 25.96
CA GLN A 336 -15.53 15.20 26.56
C GLN A 336 -16.24 14.36 25.49
N LEU A 337 -16.71 14.95 24.39
CA LEU A 337 -17.34 14.23 23.28
C LEU A 337 -16.37 13.28 22.57
N VAL A 338 -15.14 13.71 22.34
CA VAL A 338 -14.06 12.86 21.80
C VAL A 338 -13.74 11.73 22.79
N ARG A 339 -13.72 12.00 24.10
CA ARG A 339 -13.54 10.97 25.13
C ARG A 339 -14.73 10.02 25.24
N THR A 340 -15.96 10.48 25.07
CA THR A 340 -17.15 9.62 25.08
C THR A 340 -17.26 8.79 23.81
N ALA A 341 -16.92 9.33 22.64
CA ALA A 341 -16.83 8.58 21.39
C ALA A 341 -15.74 7.50 21.47
N SER A 342 -14.57 7.84 22.01
CA SER A 342 -13.49 6.89 22.27
C SER A 342 -13.86 5.87 23.38
N ALA A 343 -14.71 6.27 24.34
CA ALA A 343 -15.29 5.37 25.33
C ALA A 343 -16.43 4.51 24.76
N GLU A 344 -17.13 4.94 23.70
CA GLU A 344 -18.24 4.24 23.05
C GLU A 344 -17.77 3.19 22.04
N ASP A 345 -16.67 3.46 21.34
CA ASP A 345 -15.90 2.41 20.63
C ASP A 345 -15.39 1.34 21.61
N ASN A 346 -15.08 1.74 22.85
CA ASN A 346 -14.74 0.81 23.93
C ASN A 346 -15.98 0.18 24.61
N LYS A 347 -17.17 0.81 24.55
CA LYS A 347 -18.42 0.29 25.16
C LYS A 347 -19.17 -0.69 24.25
N SER A 348 -19.01 -0.60 22.93
CA SER A 348 -19.46 -1.64 21.99
C SER A 348 -18.75 -2.99 22.27
N SER A 349 -17.61 -2.95 22.96
CA SER A 349 -16.89 -4.12 23.48
C SER A 349 -17.20 -4.44 24.96
N SER A 350 -18.04 -3.67 25.67
CA SER A 350 -18.17 -3.77 27.13
C SER A 350 -19.60 -3.90 27.69
N GLN A 351 -20.57 -4.38 26.90
CA GLN A 351 -21.85 -4.85 27.44
C GLN A 351 -22.02 -6.37 27.29
N ILE A 352 -21.04 -7.13 27.76
CA ILE A 352 -21.29 -8.42 28.41
C ILE A 352 -20.48 -8.40 29.71
N ARG A 353 -21.18 -8.23 30.83
CA ARG A 353 -20.60 -8.36 32.18
C ARG A 353 -20.20 -9.82 32.39
N GLN A 354 -18.95 -10.14 32.05
CA GLN A 354 -18.23 -11.29 32.62
C GLN A 354 -16.96 -10.75 33.28
N ALA A 355 -16.59 -11.36 34.42
CA ALA A 355 -15.47 -11.00 35.26
C ALA A 355 -14.26 -10.55 34.45
N ARG A 356 -13.69 -9.37 34.74
CA ARG A 356 -12.51 -8.83 34.04
C ARG A 356 -11.35 -9.81 34.22
N GLU A 357 -11.16 -10.69 33.23
CA GLU A 357 -9.91 -11.42 33.06
C GLU A 357 -8.76 -10.40 33.04
N PRO A 358 -7.63 -10.69 33.70
CA PRO A 358 -6.45 -9.84 33.62
C PRO A 358 -6.08 -9.66 32.14
N LYS A 359 -5.99 -8.40 31.69
CA LYS A 359 -5.60 -8.08 30.30
C LYS A 359 -4.22 -8.67 30.03
N LEU A 360 -4.15 -9.58 29.07
CA LEU A 360 -2.90 -10.20 28.65
C LEU A 360 -1.95 -9.14 28.07
N PRO A 361 -0.63 -9.26 28.27
CA PRO A 361 0.34 -8.41 27.57
C PRO A 361 0.19 -8.57 26.06
N SER A 362 0.21 -7.45 25.34
CA SER A 362 0.19 -7.42 23.87
C SER A 362 1.60 -7.57 23.32
N LEU A 363 1.78 -8.38 22.28
CA LEU A 363 3.05 -8.55 21.56
C LEU A 363 2.78 -8.47 20.05
N ALA A 364 3.47 -7.57 19.35
CA ALA A 364 3.35 -7.48 17.89
C ALA A 364 4.07 -8.65 17.22
N VAL A 365 3.55 -9.14 16.09
CA VAL A 365 4.18 -10.20 15.29
C VAL A 365 5.61 -9.84 14.89
N SER A 366 5.84 -8.58 14.49
CA SER A 366 7.16 -8.05 14.12
C SER A 366 8.17 -8.04 15.26
N ASN A 367 7.71 -8.17 16.52
CA ASN A 367 8.57 -8.13 17.70
C ASN A 367 8.95 -9.54 18.18
N ILE A 368 8.50 -10.60 17.50
CA ILE A 368 8.96 -11.97 17.76
C ILE A 368 10.28 -12.16 17.01
N PRO A 369 11.40 -12.46 17.69
CA PRO A 369 12.67 -12.68 17.03
C PRO A 369 12.60 -13.81 16.01
N ALA A 370 13.29 -13.65 14.88
CA ALA A 370 13.29 -14.61 13.78
C ALA A 370 13.63 -16.05 14.25
N GLN A 371 14.62 -16.20 15.13
CA GLN A 371 15.01 -17.49 15.70
C GLN A 371 13.92 -18.16 16.55
N ASP A 372 12.99 -17.38 17.10
CA ASP A 372 11.98 -17.86 18.03
C ASP A 372 10.65 -18.20 17.35
N VAL A 373 10.41 -17.74 16.12
CA VAL A 373 9.15 -17.94 15.39
C VAL A 373 8.79 -19.43 15.30
N THR A 374 9.73 -20.28 14.90
CA THR A 374 9.45 -21.73 14.76
C THR A 374 9.10 -22.37 16.10
N LYS A 375 9.81 -22.01 17.17
CA LYS A 375 9.57 -22.50 18.53
C LYS A 375 8.23 -22.00 19.07
N ALA A 376 7.95 -20.71 18.92
CA ALA A 376 6.72 -20.06 19.39
C ALA A 376 5.46 -20.68 18.78
N PHE A 377 5.49 -20.99 17.49
CA PHE A 377 4.33 -21.53 16.77
C PHE A 377 4.36 -23.05 16.57
N GLY A 378 5.39 -23.74 17.06
CA GLY A 378 5.55 -25.19 16.90
C GLY A 378 5.69 -25.61 15.43
N LEU A 379 6.48 -24.85 14.68
CA LEU A 379 6.81 -25.08 13.28
C LEU A 379 8.19 -25.72 13.14
N LYS A 380 8.42 -26.45 12.06
CA LYS A 380 9.72 -27.08 11.77
C LYS A 380 10.02 -26.98 10.28
N PHE A 381 11.25 -26.69 9.88
CA PHE A 381 11.60 -26.73 8.46
C PHE A 381 11.57 -28.17 7.94
N ASP A 382 10.97 -28.36 6.77
CA ASP A 382 11.00 -29.64 6.07
C ASP A 382 12.32 -29.79 5.33
N LYS A 383 13.08 -30.81 5.70
CA LYS A 383 14.39 -31.08 5.08
C LYS A 383 14.26 -31.63 3.67
N ASN A 384 13.13 -32.28 3.35
CA ASN A 384 12.88 -32.95 2.08
C ASN A 384 11.48 -32.57 1.56
N PRO A 385 11.30 -31.39 0.94
CA PRO A 385 9.99 -30.96 0.44
C PRO A 385 9.48 -31.80 -0.74
N GLY A 386 10.30 -32.71 -1.28
CA GLY A 386 9.96 -33.57 -2.42
C GLY A 386 9.60 -32.73 -3.66
N ASP A 387 8.59 -33.18 -4.40
CA ASP A 387 8.15 -32.54 -5.65
C ASP A 387 7.11 -31.42 -5.43
N LEU A 388 6.93 -30.95 -4.19
CA LEU A 388 5.88 -29.98 -3.84
C LEU A 388 5.90 -28.74 -4.74
N TRP A 389 7.10 -28.22 -4.99
CA TRP A 389 7.34 -26.99 -5.75
C TRP A 389 7.66 -27.27 -7.23
N VAL A 390 7.65 -28.52 -7.66
CA VAL A 390 7.83 -28.86 -9.07
C VAL A 390 6.54 -28.55 -9.81
N LEU A 391 6.62 -27.64 -10.78
CA LEU A 391 5.51 -27.32 -11.67
C LEU A 391 5.43 -28.36 -12.80
N GLN A 392 4.30 -29.06 -12.85
CA GLN A 392 3.98 -29.95 -13.97
C GLN A 392 3.72 -29.13 -15.24
N HIS A 393 3.89 -29.74 -16.42
CA HIS A 393 3.71 -29.05 -17.70
C HIS A 393 2.33 -28.36 -17.81
N HIS A 394 1.27 -29.02 -17.31
CA HIS A 394 -0.10 -28.48 -17.31
C HIS A 394 -0.37 -27.44 -16.21
N GLU A 395 0.52 -27.28 -15.23
CA GLU A 395 0.44 -26.25 -14.18
C GLU A 395 1.09 -24.94 -14.64
N ARG A 396 1.97 -25.00 -15.65
CA ARG A 396 2.66 -23.82 -16.19
C ARG A 396 1.67 -22.87 -16.87
N ARG A 397 1.81 -21.59 -16.58
CA ARG A 397 1.00 -20.49 -17.12
C ARG A 397 1.92 -19.44 -17.74
N PRO A 398 1.60 -18.93 -18.93
CA PRO A 398 2.34 -17.82 -19.50
C PRO A 398 2.04 -16.52 -18.73
N LEU A 399 3.02 -15.62 -18.68
CA LEU A 399 2.78 -14.24 -18.30
C LEU A 399 2.00 -13.55 -19.43
N THR A 400 0.90 -12.87 -19.11
CA THR A 400 0.11 -12.14 -20.12
C THR A 400 0.89 -10.93 -20.62
N ASP A 401 0.73 -10.61 -21.92
CA ASP A 401 1.47 -9.49 -22.52
C ASP A 401 1.08 -8.14 -21.92
N TYR A 402 -0.20 -7.95 -21.55
CA TYR A 402 -0.63 -6.72 -20.89
C TYR A 402 -0.02 -6.57 -19.49
N LEU A 403 0.07 -7.64 -18.70
CA LEU A 403 0.71 -7.55 -17.37
C LEU A 403 2.19 -7.22 -17.49
N ARG A 404 2.87 -7.80 -18.50
CA ARG A 404 4.26 -7.42 -18.83
C ARG A 404 4.37 -5.92 -19.16
N SER A 405 3.44 -5.40 -19.96
CA SER A 405 3.39 -3.98 -20.30
C SER A 405 3.16 -3.09 -19.06
N ILE A 406 2.22 -3.46 -18.19
CA ILE A 406 1.91 -2.70 -16.98
C ILE A 406 3.10 -2.66 -16.01
N LEU A 407 3.76 -3.78 -15.77
CA LEU A 407 4.91 -3.82 -14.87
C LEU A 407 6.09 -3.00 -15.39
N ALA A 408 6.22 -2.89 -16.72
CA ALA A 408 7.19 -1.99 -17.33
C ALA A 408 6.79 -0.51 -17.23
N ASP A 409 5.51 -0.17 -17.41
CA ASP A 409 5.01 1.18 -17.15
C ASP A 409 5.32 1.60 -15.70
N TYR A 410 5.16 0.67 -14.75
CA TYR A 410 5.48 0.93 -13.34
C TYR A 410 6.98 1.18 -13.14
N GLU A 411 7.86 0.41 -13.77
CA GLU A 411 9.32 0.63 -13.72
C GLU A 411 9.70 2.01 -14.30
N LEU A 412 9.08 2.40 -15.42
CA LEU A 412 9.28 3.73 -16.01
C LEU A 412 8.76 4.85 -15.08
N ALA A 413 7.60 4.65 -14.46
CA ALA A 413 7.03 5.62 -13.53
C ALA A 413 7.88 5.80 -12.27
N LEU A 414 8.53 4.73 -11.80
CA LEU A 414 9.45 4.78 -10.66
C LEU A 414 10.69 5.64 -10.94
N GLY A 415 11.32 5.47 -12.10
CA GLY A 415 12.59 6.14 -12.41
C GLY A 415 13.71 5.78 -11.42
N ASP A 416 14.45 6.78 -10.95
CA ASP A 416 15.56 6.63 -9.98
C ASP A 416 15.08 6.64 -8.52
N SER A 417 13.77 6.70 -8.29
CA SER A 417 13.23 6.70 -6.94
C SER A 417 13.58 5.39 -6.21
N ASN A 418 13.87 5.52 -4.91
CA ASN A 418 14.05 4.36 -4.06
C ASN A 418 12.78 3.51 -4.10
N GLN A 419 12.94 2.22 -4.39
CA GLN A 419 11.87 1.23 -4.32
C GLN A 419 11.38 1.11 -2.88
N ASN A 420 10.34 1.88 -2.57
CA ASN A 420 9.68 1.91 -1.29
C ASN A 420 8.46 0.98 -1.30
N GLU A 421 7.92 0.78 -0.10
CA GLU A 421 6.82 -0.13 0.19
C GLU A 421 5.61 0.06 -0.73
N ALA A 422 5.25 1.30 -1.07
CA ALA A 422 4.09 1.56 -1.91
C ALA A 422 4.30 1.15 -3.38
N PHE A 423 5.52 1.30 -3.91
CA PHE A 423 5.83 0.79 -5.25
C PHE A 423 5.84 -0.75 -5.29
N ILE A 424 6.43 -1.38 -4.26
CA ILE A 424 6.39 -2.84 -4.06
C ILE A 424 4.94 -3.31 -4.08
N ARG A 425 4.09 -2.66 -3.29
CA ARG A 425 2.66 -2.93 -3.17
C ARG A 425 1.93 -2.82 -4.52
N ALA A 426 2.14 -1.73 -5.27
CA ALA A 426 1.51 -1.54 -6.57
C ALA A 426 1.85 -2.69 -7.54
N ARG A 427 3.12 -3.14 -7.58
CA ARG A 427 3.52 -4.30 -8.40
C ARG A 427 2.90 -5.61 -7.92
N VAL A 428 2.87 -5.83 -6.60
CA VAL A 428 2.23 -7.01 -6.00
C VAL A 428 0.73 -7.03 -6.32
N ASP A 429 0.03 -5.90 -6.19
CA ASP A 429 -1.37 -5.75 -6.60
C ASP A 429 -1.60 -6.16 -8.06
N ALA A 430 -0.76 -5.64 -8.98
CA ALA A 430 -0.88 -5.95 -10.39
C ALA A 430 -0.77 -7.46 -10.65
N VAL A 431 0.18 -8.14 -9.98
CA VAL A 431 0.39 -9.59 -10.10
C VAL A 431 -0.75 -10.39 -9.45
N LEU A 432 -1.11 -10.09 -8.21
CA LEU A 432 -2.10 -10.86 -7.43
C LEU A 432 -3.52 -10.72 -7.98
N LEU A 433 -3.92 -9.50 -8.34
CA LEU A 433 -5.28 -9.22 -8.81
C LEU A 433 -5.50 -9.74 -10.24
N SER A 434 -4.53 -9.54 -11.15
CA SER A 434 -4.62 -10.09 -12.51
C SER A 434 -4.67 -11.62 -12.52
N THR A 435 -3.86 -12.27 -11.67
CA THR A 435 -3.86 -13.73 -11.57
C THR A 435 -5.21 -14.27 -11.09
N LEU A 436 -5.81 -13.67 -10.06
CA LEU A 436 -7.14 -14.07 -9.58
C LEU A 436 -8.23 -13.79 -10.63
N ALA A 437 -8.16 -12.65 -11.31
CA ALA A 437 -9.10 -12.32 -12.38
C ALA A 437 -9.03 -13.34 -13.52
N GLN A 438 -7.82 -13.76 -13.93
CA GLN A 438 -7.63 -14.81 -14.93
C GLN A 438 -8.27 -16.14 -14.50
N LYS A 439 -8.08 -16.56 -13.23
CA LYS A 439 -8.76 -17.73 -12.65
C LYS A 439 -10.28 -17.62 -12.71
N LYS A 440 -10.83 -16.46 -12.31
CA LYS A 440 -12.28 -16.20 -12.36
C LYS A 440 -12.80 -16.27 -13.81
N ARG A 441 -12.12 -15.65 -14.78
CA ARG A 441 -12.53 -15.71 -16.21
C ARG A 441 -12.52 -17.12 -16.77
N GLN A 442 -11.54 -17.96 -16.41
CA GLN A 442 -11.51 -19.36 -16.84
C GLN A 442 -12.77 -20.12 -16.40
N GLU A 443 -13.26 -19.89 -15.18
CA GLU A 443 -14.52 -20.46 -14.70
C GLU A 443 -15.74 -19.97 -15.49
N PHE A 444 -15.82 -18.65 -15.77
CA PHE A 444 -16.94 -18.08 -16.54
C PHE A 444 -16.94 -18.56 -18.01
N GLY A 445 -15.76 -18.67 -18.64
CA GLY A 445 -15.59 -19.13 -20.02
C GLY A 445 -16.00 -20.60 -20.22
N GLN A 446 -15.86 -21.44 -19.20
CA GLN A 446 -16.34 -22.84 -19.21
C GLN A 446 -17.87 -22.96 -19.22
N HIS A 447 -18.63 -21.88 -19.01
CA HIS A 447 -20.10 -21.88 -19.04
C HIS A 447 -20.68 -21.07 -20.21
N GLY A 448 -19.87 -20.31 -20.95
CA GLY A 448 -20.33 -19.35 -21.97
C GLY A 448 -20.12 -19.76 -23.44
N GLN A 449 -19.22 -20.70 -23.75
CA GLN A 449 -18.95 -21.11 -25.13
C GLN A 449 -19.71 -22.41 -25.46
N GLY A 450 -20.84 -22.24 -26.17
CA GLY A 450 -21.54 -23.33 -26.85
C GLY A 450 -22.42 -24.23 -25.98
N LYS A 451 -23.67 -23.79 -25.72
CA LYS A 451 -24.78 -24.73 -25.49
C LYS A 451 -25.07 -25.50 -26.79
N GLY A 452 -24.14 -26.36 -27.21
CA GLY A 452 -24.49 -27.51 -28.03
C GLY A 452 -25.43 -28.37 -27.19
N LYS A 453 -26.71 -28.43 -27.58
CA LYS A 453 -27.70 -29.35 -27.01
C LYS A 453 -27.09 -30.76 -27.01
N GLY A 454 -26.60 -31.24 -25.87
CA GLY A 454 -26.18 -32.63 -25.72
C GLY A 454 -24.96 -32.92 -24.84
N LYS A 455 -24.07 -31.97 -24.58
CA LYS A 455 -22.95 -32.21 -23.64
C LYS A 455 -23.25 -31.55 -22.29
N ARG A 456 -23.92 -32.30 -21.42
CA ARG A 456 -23.78 -32.09 -19.96
C ARG A 456 -22.29 -32.21 -19.66
N THR A 457 -21.62 -31.10 -19.39
CA THR A 457 -20.38 -31.15 -18.62
C THR A 457 -20.72 -31.86 -17.31
N SER A 458 -19.96 -32.91 -17.01
CA SER A 458 -20.08 -33.71 -15.81
C SER A 458 -20.25 -32.81 -14.58
N GLY A 459 -21.20 -33.13 -13.70
CA GLY A 459 -21.48 -32.40 -12.46
C GLY A 459 -20.37 -32.57 -11.40
N THR A 460 -19.10 -32.46 -11.79
CA THR A 460 -17.92 -32.81 -10.99
C THR A 460 -16.93 -31.66 -10.82
N SER A 461 -17.21 -30.43 -11.29
CA SER A 461 -16.35 -29.30 -10.92
C SER A 461 -16.57 -28.95 -9.46
N VAL A 462 -15.70 -29.46 -8.59
CA VAL A 462 -15.61 -29.12 -7.16
C VAL A 462 -14.83 -27.82 -6.97
N GLU A 463 -14.48 -27.08 -8.02
CA GLU A 463 -13.72 -25.84 -7.92
C GLU A 463 -14.63 -24.64 -8.17
N SER A 464 -14.69 -23.72 -7.20
CA SER A 464 -15.39 -22.44 -7.35
C SER A 464 -14.43 -21.30 -7.05
N PHE A 465 -14.03 -20.56 -8.08
CA PHE A 465 -13.20 -19.35 -7.97
C PHE A 465 -14.05 -18.11 -7.65
N LYS A 466 -15.38 -18.18 -7.86
CA LYS A 466 -16.33 -17.10 -7.52
C LYS A 466 -16.31 -16.65 -6.06
N SER A 467 -15.99 -17.55 -5.14
CA SER A 467 -15.90 -17.28 -3.70
C SER A 467 -14.54 -16.74 -3.27
N LEU A 468 -13.52 -16.88 -4.13
CA LEU A 468 -12.19 -16.36 -3.84
C LEU A 468 -12.16 -14.84 -3.95
N HIS A 469 -11.58 -14.19 -2.95
CA HIS A 469 -11.38 -12.76 -2.94
C HIS A 469 -10.16 -12.40 -2.10
N TRP A 470 -9.52 -11.30 -2.46
CA TRP A 470 -8.43 -10.71 -1.69
C TRP A 470 -8.99 -9.84 -0.57
N GLN A 471 -8.32 -9.86 0.58
CA GLN A 471 -8.48 -8.86 1.62
C GLN A 471 -7.12 -8.25 1.93
N PHE A 472 -7.11 -6.93 2.13
CA PHE A 472 -5.92 -6.15 2.43
C PHE A 472 -5.91 -5.77 3.91
N GLU A 473 -4.70 -5.61 4.45
CA GLU A 473 -4.43 -5.01 5.76
C GLU A 473 -5.33 -5.58 6.88
N ARG A 474 -5.45 -6.91 6.94
CA ARG A 474 -6.37 -7.56 7.89
C ARG A 474 -5.72 -7.74 9.27
N PRO A 475 -6.31 -7.20 10.35
CA PRO A 475 -5.82 -7.46 11.70
C PRO A 475 -6.03 -8.93 12.09
N MET A 476 -5.01 -9.52 12.72
CA MET A 476 -5.03 -10.86 13.28
C MET A 476 -4.60 -10.84 14.73
N THR A 477 -5.29 -11.63 15.55
CA THR A 477 -5.01 -11.75 16.99
C THR A 477 -5.01 -13.21 17.42
N LEU A 478 -4.04 -13.58 18.27
CA LEU A 478 -3.94 -14.92 18.84
C LEU A 478 -3.47 -14.86 20.30
N LYS A 479 -4.20 -15.53 21.20
CA LYS A 479 -3.67 -15.84 22.55
C LYS A 479 -2.65 -16.98 22.44
N LEU A 480 -1.37 -16.74 22.77
CA LEU A 480 -0.26 -17.70 22.67
C LEU A 480 0.64 -17.65 23.91
N LYS A 481 1.05 -18.82 24.42
CA LYS A 481 2.09 -18.90 25.45
C LYS A 481 3.45 -18.77 24.76
N TYR A 482 4.18 -17.72 25.10
CA TYR A 482 5.52 -17.40 24.58
C TYR A 482 6.41 -17.02 25.75
N ASP A 483 7.64 -17.55 25.81
CA ASP A 483 8.58 -17.33 26.92
C ASP A 483 7.93 -17.53 28.32
N ASN A 484 7.26 -18.66 28.49
CA ASN A 484 6.51 -19.04 29.71
C ASN A 484 5.37 -18.10 30.13
N LYS A 485 5.10 -17.02 29.41
CA LYS A 485 4.03 -16.06 29.67
C LYS A 485 2.96 -16.12 28.59
N LEU A 486 1.71 -15.86 28.96
CA LEU A 486 0.60 -15.82 28.00
C LEU A 486 0.51 -14.41 27.41
N TYR A 487 0.62 -14.31 26.09
CA TYR A 487 0.53 -13.06 25.34
C TYR A 487 -0.69 -13.04 24.43
N GLN A 488 -1.17 -11.84 24.13
CA GLN A 488 -2.02 -11.56 22.98
C GLN A 488 -1.13 -11.11 21.82
N ILE A 489 -0.85 -12.02 20.90
CA ILE A 489 -0.09 -11.74 19.67
C ILE A 489 -0.99 -10.99 18.69
N ASN A 490 -0.53 -9.86 18.17
CA ASN A 490 -1.27 -9.04 17.21
C ASN A 490 -0.41 -8.75 15.97
N GLY A 491 -1.03 -8.73 14.80
CA GLY A 491 -0.38 -8.28 13.57
C GLY A 491 -1.41 -7.94 12.49
N ILE A 492 -0.94 -7.39 11.38
CA ILE A 492 -1.77 -6.99 10.24
C ILE A 492 -1.15 -7.64 9.00
N THR A 493 -1.90 -8.51 8.33
CA THR A 493 -1.43 -9.14 7.08
C THR A 493 -1.65 -8.19 5.92
N ASP A 494 -0.64 -8.02 5.07
CA ASP A 494 -0.71 -7.11 3.92
C ASP A 494 -1.77 -7.60 2.93
N TYR A 495 -1.72 -8.89 2.59
CA TYR A 495 -2.77 -9.54 1.80
C TYR A 495 -3.13 -10.90 2.35
N SER A 496 -4.37 -11.28 2.12
CA SER A 496 -4.87 -12.61 2.41
C SER A 496 -5.88 -13.03 1.36
N LEU A 497 -5.75 -14.24 0.84
CA LEU A 497 -6.75 -14.86 -0.04
C LEU A 497 -7.74 -15.61 0.82
N TRP A 498 -9.02 -15.27 0.68
CA TRP A 498 -10.10 -15.87 1.43
C TRP A 498 -11.03 -16.66 0.53
N TYR A 499 -11.65 -17.68 1.12
CA TYR A 499 -12.66 -18.52 0.50
C TYR A 499 -13.85 -18.74 1.46
N GLY A 500 -14.99 -19.16 0.92
CA GLY A 500 -16.20 -19.46 1.69
C GLY A 500 -17.11 -18.26 1.98
N ASP A 501 -17.96 -18.38 3.02
CA ASP A 501 -18.88 -17.32 3.46
C ASP A 501 -18.07 -16.14 4.04
N PRO A 502 -18.29 -14.89 3.55
CA PRO A 502 -17.65 -13.68 4.10
C PRO A 502 -17.79 -13.50 5.62
N ARG A 503 -18.81 -14.11 6.25
CA ARG A 503 -19.08 -14.06 7.69
C ARG A 503 -18.32 -15.11 8.49
N THR A 504 -17.90 -16.20 7.87
CA THR A 504 -17.02 -17.21 8.46
C THR A 504 -15.76 -17.35 7.63
N PRO A 505 -15.01 -16.25 7.47
CA PRO A 505 -14.06 -16.19 6.40
C PRO A 505 -12.90 -17.15 6.77
N GLU A 506 -12.44 -17.93 5.79
CA GLU A 506 -11.29 -18.82 5.91
C GLU A 506 -10.23 -18.43 4.89
N SER A 507 -9.01 -18.16 5.35
CA SER A 507 -7.88 -17.80 4.47
C SER A 507 -6.90 -18.95 4.36
N ASN A 508 -6.52 -19.34 3.13
CA ASN A 508 -5.51 -20.36 2.85
C ASN A 508 -4.14 -19.78 2.45
N LEU A 509 -4.09 -18.50 2.09
CA LEU A 509 -2.88 -17.82 1.65
C LEU A 509 -2.76 -16.45 2.34
N VAL A 510 -1.58 -16.18 2.90
CA VAL A 510 -1.16 -14.86 3.36
C VAL A 510 0.01 -14.39 2.51
N VAL A 511 0.01 -13.12 2.13
CA VAL A 511 1.16 -12.47 1.48
C VAL A 511 1.68 -11.40 2.42
N VAL A 512 2.99 -11.41 2.63
CA VAL A 512 3.73 -10.38 3.33
C VAL A 512 4.60 -9.66 2.30
N GLU A 513 4.39 -8.36 2.20
CA GLU A 513 5.25 -7.49 1.40
C GLU A 513 6.34 -6.90 2.29
N THR A 514 7.52 -6.69 1.71
CA THR A 514 8.62 -6.07 2.42
C THR A 514 8.58 -4.56 2.23
N ARG A 515 9.16 -3.82 3.18
CA ARG A 515 9.19 -2.36 3.10
C ARG A 515 10.12 -1.81 2.02
N LYS A 516 11.12 -2.61 1.64
CA LYS A 516 12.19 -2.26 0.71
C LYS A 516 12.66 -3.51 0.00
N ARG A 517 13.18 -3.33 -1.21
CA ARG A 517 13.83 -4.38 -1.97
C ARG A 517 15.01 -4.99 -1.20
N GLY A 518 15.16 -6.31 -1.32
CA GLY A 518 16.24 -7.09 -0.71
C GLY A 518 16.04 -7.43 0.77
N VAL A 519 14.95 -6.99 1.40
CA VAL A 519 14.62 -7.35 2.78
C VAL A 519 13.89 -8.70 2.80
N ASP A 520 14.21 -9.57 3.75
CA ASP A 520 13.51 -10.85 3.91
C ASP A 520 12.26 -10.71 4.80
N GLY A 521 11.08 -10.93 4.21
CA GLY A 521 9.79 -10.95 4.91
C GLY A 521 9.36 -12.33 5.43
N SER A 522 10.17 -13.37 5.24
CA SER A 522 9.77 -14.76 5.46
C SER A 522 9.39 -15.06 6.90
N TYR A 523 10.12 -14.52 7.89
CA TYR A 523 9.83 -14.76 9.31
C TYR A 523 8.51 -14.15 9.78
N GLN A 524 8.17 -12.97 9.28
CA GLN A 524 6.87 -12.36 9.52
C GLN A 524 5.76 -13.22 8.88
N CYS A 525 5.99 -13.71 7.66
CA CYS A 525 5.07 -14.63 6.99
C CYS A 525 4.89 -15.93 7.80
N PHE A 526 5.97 -16.57 8.27
CA PHE A 526 5.91 -17.77 9.13
C PHE A 526 5.08 -17.53 10.39
N SER A 527 5.20 -16.35 10.99
CA SER A 527 4.42 -15.98 12.17
C SER A 527 2.93 -15.92 11.87
N TYR A 528 2.53 -15.30 10.76
CA TYR A 528 1.12 -15.27 10.33
C TYR A 528 0.58 -16.66 10.01
N LEU A 529 1.36 -17.50 9.31
CA LEU A 529 0.97 -18.89 9.02
C LEU A 529 0.85 -19.70 10.32
N GLY A 530 1.76 -19.50 11.26
CA GLY A 530 1.71 -20.10 12.59
C GLY A 530 0.44 -19.70 13.34
N MET A 531 0.07 -18.42 13.30
CA MET A 531 -1.15 -17.92 13.91
C MET A 531 -2.41 -18.55 13.30
N LEU A 532 -2.54 -18.47 11.97
CA LEU A 532 -3.68 -19.03 11.25
C LEU A 532 -3.81 -20.55 11.46
N ARG A 533 -2.70 -21.27 11.48
CA ARG A 533 -2.70 -22.72 11.74
C ARG A 533 -3.28 -23.03 13.12
N GLN A 534 -2.87 -22.31 14.15
CA GLN A 534 -3.41 -22.51 15.49
C GLN A 534 -4.90 -22.17 15.56
N ILE A 535 -5.33 -21.09 14.90
CA ILE A 535 -6.75 -20.71 14.81
C ILE A 535 -7.55 -21.82 14.14
N ARG A 536 -7.08 -22.35 13.00
CA ARG A 536 -7.72 -23.47 12.28
C ARG A 536 -7.81 -24.74 13.13
N LYS A 537 -6.73 -25.08 13.85
CA LYS A 537 -6.71 -26.22 14.80
C LYS A 537 -7.74 -26.06 15.91
N ARG A 538 -7.82 -24.87 16.53
CA ARG A 538 -8.80 -24.58 17.61
C ARG A 538 -10.24 -24.66 17.11
N ARG A 539 -10.47 -24.39 15.81
CA ARG A 539 -11.77 -24.53 15.14
C ARG A 539 -12.06 -25.95 14.63
N GLY A 540 -11.21 -26.93 14.92
CA GLY A 540 -11.43 -28.33 14.53
C GLY A 540 -11.35 -28.57 13.02
N LYS A 541 -10.64 -27.72 12.26
CA LYS A 541 -10.48 -27.93 10.81
C LYS A 541 -9.58 -29.13 10.53
N MET A 542 -10.06 -30.02 9.66
CA MET A 542 -9.33 -31.23 9.26
C MET A 542 -8.07 -30.86 8.46
N ASP A 543 -8.22 -29.97 7.46
CA ASP A 543 -7.08 -29.40 6.76
C ASP A 543 -6.64 -28.09 7.43
N THR A 544 -5.41 -28.10 7.93
CA THR A 544 -4.74 -26.94 8.54
C THR A 544 -3.53 -26.48 7.73
N SER A 545 -3.36 -27.03 6.52
CA SER A 545 -2.33 -26.59 5.59
C SER A 545 -2.60 -25.18 5.10
N LEU A 546 -1.52 -24.42 4.94
CA LEU A 546 -1.55 -23.00 4.61
C LEU A 546 -0.41 -22.69 3.64
N TYR A 547 -0.65 -21.72 2.77
CA TYR A 547 0.35 -21.12 1.93
C TYR A 547 0.69 -19.73 2.43
N GLY A 548 1.93 -19.32 2.22
CA GLY A 548 2.41 -17.98 2.45
C GLY A 548 3.24 -17.51 1.26
N ILE A 549 3.32 -16.21 1.07
CA ILE A 549 4.28 -15.57 0.19
C ILE A 549 4.96 -14.46 0.99
N ALA A 550 6.29 -14.41 0.92
CA ALA A 550 7.06 -13.25 1.33
C ALA A 550 7.70 -12.66 0.07
N THR A 551 7.48 -11.38 -0.20
CA THR A 551 7.95 -10.77 -1.44
C THR A 551 8.31 -9.31 -1.28
N ASP A 552 9.35 -8.90 -2.01
CA ASP A 552 9.65 -7.49 -2.27
C ASP A 552 9.13 -7.05 -3.66
N SER A 553 8.28 -7.86 -4.30
CA SER A 553 7.81 -7.80 -5.70
C SER A 553 8.80 -8.26 -6.79
N TRP A 554 10.10 -8.40 -6.51
CA TRP A 554 11.07 -9.01 -7.41
C TRP A 554 11.42 -10.43 -6.99
N ILE A 555 11.68 -10.65 -5.72
CA ILE A 555 11.90 -11.95 -5.13
C ILE A 555 10.59 -12.42 -4.51
N TRP A 556 10.15 -13.63 -4.88
CA TRP A 556 8.92 -14.26 -4.41
C TRP A 556 9.29 -15.55 -3.70
N THR A 557 9.24 -15.53 -2.37
CA THR A 557 9.42 -16.72 -1.54
C THR A 557 8.06 -17.33 -1.22
N PHE A 558 7.73 -18.39 -1.94
CA PHE A 558 6.57 -19.22 -1.67
C PHE A 558 6.83 -20.11 -0.46
N ILE A 559 5.84 -20.20 0.41
CA ILE A 559 5.91 -20.92 1.68
C ILE A 559 4.70 -21.83 1.76
N ARG A 560 4.89 -23.06 2.23
CA ARG A 560 3.80 -23.95 2.61
C ARG A 560 4.04 -24.47 4.01
N VAL A 561 3.02 -24.38 4.85
CA VAL A 561 2.96 -25.04 6.15
C VAL A 561 1.98 -26.20 6.03
N ASP A 562 2.45 -27.43 6.25
CA ASP A 562 1.58 -28.62 6.21
C ASP A 562 0.73 -28.78 7.50
N THR A 563 -0.13 -29.80 7.54
CA THR A 563 -0.96 -30.10 8.71
C THR A 563 -0.13 -30.44 9.96
N ARG A 564 1.07 -30.98 9.77
CA ARG A 564 2.03 -31.33 10.83
C ARG A 564 2.85 -30.12 11.32
N GLY A 565 2.80 -29.00 10.60
CA GLY A 565 3.53 -27.78 10.93
C GLY A 565 4.93 -27.75 10.33
N LYS A 566 5.18 -28.56 9.30
CA LYS A 566 6.40 -28.51 8.52
C LYS A 566 6.35 -27.35 7.52
N ILE A 567 7.42 -26.57 7.46
CA ILE A 567 7.61 -25.44 6.56
C ILE A 567 8.42 -25.91 5.35
N SER A 568 7.88 -25.75 4.16
CA SER A 568 8.62 -25.85 2.90
C SER A 568 8.66 -24.47 2.24
N THR A 569 9.79 -24.11 1.63
CA THR A 569 9.96 -22.82 0.94
C THR A 569 10.44 -23.02 -0.51
N HIS A 570 10.14 -22.06 -1.38
CA HIS A 570 10.62 -22.00 -2.75
C HIS A 570 10.71 -20.54 -3.20
N THR A 571 11.92 -20.11 -3.57
CA THR A 571 12.19 -18.71 -3.91
C THR A 571 12.43 -18.56 -5.41
N LEU A 572 11.76 -17.57 -6.02
CA LEU A 572 11.86 -17.25 -7.43
C LEU A 572 12.19 -15.76 -7.62
N SER A 573 13.03 -15.46 -8.59
CA SER A 573 13.41 -14.09 -8.95
C SER A 573 12.75 -13.66 -10.27
N TRP A 574 11.97 -12.59 -10.22
CA TRP A 574 11.36 -11.97 -11.39
C TRP A 574 12.41 -11.51 -12.40
N LEU A 575 13.55 -11.00 -11.91
CA LEU A 575 14.66 -10.51 -12.73
C LEU A 575 15.38 -11.63 -13.48
N GLU A 576 15.32 -12.86 -12.97
CA GLU A 576 15.84 -14.05 -13.64
C GLU A 576 14.85 -14.64 -14.65
N GLY A 577 13.82 -13.88 -15.02
CA GLY A 577 12.78 -14.31 -15.96
C GLY A 577 11.81 -15.34 -15.38
N LYS A 578 11.77 -15.53 -14.05
CA LYS A 578 10.86 -16.50 -13.39
C LYS A 578 9.42 -16.01 -13.22
N GLY A 579 9.07 -14.87 -13.82
CA GLY A 579 7.69 -14.34 -13.83
C GLY A 579 6.62 -15.39 -14.17
N PRO A 580 6.74 -16.17 -15.26
CA PRO A 580 5.79 -17.23 -15.58
C PRO A 580 5.67 -18.31 -14.50
N ASP A 581 6.77 -18.71 -13.87
CA ASP A 581 6.77 -19.71 -12.80
C ASP A 581 6.08 -19.14 -11.53
N ILE A 582 6.30 -17.86 -11.21
CA ILE A 582 5.60 -17.14 -10.12
C ILE A 582 4.09 -17.15 -10.34
N ILE A 583 3.64 -16.77 -11.54
CA ILE A 583 2.21 -16.80 -11.91
C ILE A 583 1.66 -18.23 -11.81
N SER A 584 2.42 -19.23 -12.27
CA SER A 584 2.03 -20.64 -12.22
C SER A 584 1.83 -21.13 -10.78
N HIS A 585 2.71 -20.75 -9.85
CA HIS A 585 2.55 -21.08 -8.43
C HIS A 585 1.34 -20.39 -7.78
N LEU A 586 1.09 -19.12 -8.11
CA LEU A 586 -0.12 -18.42 -7.66
C LEU A 586 -1.38 -19.13 -8.15
N HIS A 587 -1.43 -19.52 -9.43
CA HIS A 587 -2.51 -20.34 -9.97
C HIS A 587 -2.71 -21.64 -9.19
N LYS A 588 -1.63 -22.41 -8.97
CA LYS A 588 -1.66 -23.67 -8.20
C LYS A 588 -2.20 -23.49 -6.78
N ILE A 589 -1.82 -22.40 -6.11
CA ILE A 589 -2.31 -22.07 -4.75
C ILE A 589 -3.80 -21.68 -4.79
N MET A 590 -4.24 -20.92 -5.79
CA MET A 590 -5.64 -20.55 -5.97
C MET A 590 -6.52 -21.76 -6.31
N ASP A 591 -6.01 -22.73 -7.09
CA ASP A 591 -6.70 -24.00 -7.37
C ASP A 591 -6.98 -24.76 -6.08
N HIS A 592 -5.95 -24.87 -5.21
CA HIS A 592 -6.12 -25.46 -3.88
C HIS A 592 -7.15 -24.69 -3.03
N ALA A 593 -7.16 -23.35 -3.10
CA ALA A 593 -8.15 -22.52 -2.40
C ALA A 593 -9.58 -22.80 -2.87
N ALA A 594 -9.78 -22.93 -4.18
CA ALA A 594 -11.08 -23.17 -4.79
C ALA A 594 -11.65 -24.55 -4.42
N ILE A 595 -10.80 -25.59 -4.34
CA ILE A 595 -11.18 -26.92 -3.86
C ILE A 595 -11.68 -26.85 -2.40
N LEU A 596 -10.95 -26.12 -1.53
CA LEU A 596 -11.36 -25.91 -0.14
C LEU A 596 -12.70 -25.17 -0.04
N SER A 597 -13.00 -24.28 -0.99
CA SER A 597 -14.25 -23.52 -0.98
C SER A 597 -15.50 -24.35 -1.27
N ALA A 598 -15.40 -25.43 -2.04
CA ALA A 598 -16.56 -26.22 -2.44
C ALA A 598 -16.82 -27.42 -1.52
N ALA A 599 -15.89 -27.76 -0.63
CA ALA A 599 -16.10 -28.79 0.36
C ALA A 599 -17.22 -28.35 1.32
N PRO A 600 -18.39 -29.03 1.35
CA PRO A 600 -19.40 -28.72 2.34
C PRO A 600 -18.78 -28.96 3.72
N SER A 601 -18.88 -27.97 4.60
CA SER A 601 -18.54 -28.12 6.02
C SER A 601 -19.52 -29.11 6.66
N GLN A 602 -19.32 -30.41 6.41
CA GLN A 602 -19.99 -31.49 7.12
C GLN A 602 -19.42 -31.52 8.54
N THR A 603 -19.92 -30.62 9.37
CA THR A 603 -19.87 -30.79 10.81
C THR A 603 -21.21 -31.43 11.17
N PRO A 604 -21.26 -32.69 11.63
CA PRO A 604 -22.46 -33.20 12.27
C PRO A 604 -22.69 -32.31 13.49
N SER A 605 -23.84 -31.64 13.55
CA SER A 605 -24.26 -30.93 14.75
C SER A 605 -24.41 -31.95 15.88
N ARG A 606 -23.36 -32.13 16.69
CA ARG A 606 -23.52 -32.75 18.00
C ARG A 606 -24.20 -31.71 18.88
N GLN A 607 -25.54 -31.75 18.92
CA GLN A 607 -26.27 -31.20 20.04
C GLN A 607 -25.78 -31.94 21.31
N PRO A 608 -25.50 -31.23 22.41
CA PRO A 608 -25.33 -31.88 23.69
C PRO A 608 -26.70 -32.41 24.13
N THR A 609 -26.85 -33.73 24.19
CA THR A 609 -27.88 -34.34 25.02
C THR A 609 -27.52 -34.07 26.48
N GLU A 610 -28.39 -33.33 27.16
CA GLU A 610 -28.40 -33.19 28.61
C GLU A 610 -28.60 -34.56 29.25
N TYR A 611 -27.67 -34.93 30.14
CA TYR A 611 -27.88 -35.77 31.31
C TYR A 611 -26.93 -35.33 32.42
#